data_AF-A0A0K0D6G7-F1
#
_entry.id   AF-A0A0K0D6G7-F1
#
_cell.length_a   1.000
_cell.length_b   1.000
_cell.length_c   1.000
_cell.angle_alpha   90.00
_cell.angle_beta   90.00
_cell.angle_gamma   90.00
#
_symmetry.space_group_name_H-M   'P 1'
#
loop_
_entity.id
_entity.type
_entity.pdbx_description
1 polymer ?
#
loop_
_entity_poly.entity_id
_entity_poly.type
_entity_poly.pdbx_seq_one_letter_code
_entity_poly.pdbx_strand_id
1 'polypeptide(L)'
;EDDVLICEKADIILQNHSPVVPEDREIHADLLGLIQKCWDNAIKGDGQIRSGSLVDQMIKNMEEYTNGLEELVKRRTGLLEEAQQKADELLSELLPKSVAEELKVGRRVEAKNYKSASILYSDIVGFTSLCSESEPMEVVALLSGVFQKFDYIISVHNGYKMETIGDAYCVASGVPNPSKTEHVSNIATIALLQREHLIIDEASVKKISDGDSLVKKLVAAFL
;
A
#
# COMPACT_ATOMS: atom_id res chain seq x y z
N GLU A 1 47.32 -15.21 49.23
CA GLU A 1 48.60 -14.58 48.88
C GLU A 1 48.91 -15.02 47.47
N ASP A 2 48.39 -14.29 46.48
CA ASP A 2 48.75 -14.46 45.07
C ASP A 2 49.46 -13.18 44.67
N ASP A 3 50.79 -13.25 44.64
CA ASP A 3 51.67 -12.13 44.39
C ASP A 3 51.61 -11.69 42.92
N VAL A 4 51.35 -10.40 42.78
CA VAL A 4 51.38 -9.62 41.56
C VAL A 4 52.82 -9.57 41.03
N LEU A 5 53.17 -10.45 40.08
CA LEU A 5 54.34 -10.24 39.21
C LEU A 5 54.02 -9.15 38.18
N ILE A 6 54.00 -7.89 38.60
CA ILE A 6 54.19 -6.78 37.67
C ILE A 6 55.69 -6.65 37.44
N CYS A 7 56.04 -6.90 36.19
CA CYS A 7 57.38 -7.09 35.66
C CYS A 7 58.18 -5.78 35.74
N GLU A 8 59.07 -5.63 36.73
CA GLU A 8 60.10 -4.56 36.78
C GLU A 8 61.02 -4.53 35.54
N LYS A 9 60.95 -5.55 34.67
CA LYS A 9 61.69 -5.61 33.39
C LYS A 9 61.00 -4.89 32.22
N ALA A 10 59.73 -4.50 32.34
CA ALA A 10 59.02 -3.82 31.23
C ALA A 10 59.57 -2.40 31.00
N ASP A 11 59.90 -1.68 32.07
CA ASP A 11 60.41 -0.31 31.99
C ASP A 11 61.81 -0.24 31.35
N ILE A 12 62.63 -1.29 31.53
CA ILE A 12 63.97 -1.39 30.95
C ILE A 12 63.91 -1.62 29.43
N ILE A 13 62.90 -2.32 28.93
CA ILE A 13 62.73 -2.57 27.48
C ILE A 13 62.28 -1.28 26.76
N LEU A 14 61.41 -0.49 27.39
CA LEU A 14 60.93 0.77 26.83
C LEU A 14 62.02 1.86 26.74
N GLN A 15 63.05 1.81 27.59
CA GLN A 15 64.17 2.78 27.52
C GLN A 15 65.05 2.62 26.28
N ASN A 16 65.12 1.43 25.68
CA ASN A 16 66.03 1.16 24.55
C ASN A 16 65.35 1.20 23.18
N HIS A 17 64.01 1.19 23.12
CA HIS A 17 63.24 1.26 21.88
C HIS A 17 62.08 2.25 22.04
N SER A 18 62.38 3.54 21.87
CA SER A 18 61.34 4.51 21.51
C SER A 18 60.71 4.04 20.20
N PRO A 19 59.38 3.76 20.13
CA PRO A 19 58.73 3.49 18.86
C PRO A 19 59.05 4.58 17.78
N VAL A 20 58.69 4.39 16.52
CA VAL A 20 58.88 5.45 15.49
C VAL A 20 57.65 5.46 14.62
N VAL A 21 57.12 6.64 14.31
CA VAL A 21 55.99 6.75 13.37
C VAL A 21 56.54 6.43 11.97
N PRO A 22 56.04 5.39 11.27
CA PRO A 22 56.54 5.03 9.95
C PRO A 22 56.31 6.16 8.93
N GLU A 23 57.33 6.50 8.15
CA GLU A 23 57.30 7.60 7.16
C GLU A 23 56.35 7.33 5.97
N ASP A 24 55.95 6.08 5.74
CA ASP A 24 55.18 5.63 4.57
C ASP A 24 53.65 5.84 4.66
N ARG A 25 53.14 6.52 5.69
CA ARG A 25 51.70 6.80 5.82
C ARG A 25 51.44 8.29 5.96
N GLU A 26 50.60 8.84 5.08
CA GLU A 26 50.05 10.19 5.22
C GLU A 26 49.13 10.25 6.45
N ILE A 27 49.72 10.57 7.60
CA ILE A 27 49.01 10.80 8.86
C ILE A 27 48.81 12.30 9.01
N HIS A 28 47.60 12.72 9.35
CA HIS A 28 47.27 14.13 9.57
C HIS A 28 48.19 14.74 10.65
N ALA A 29 48.71 15.94 10.40
CA ALA A 29 49.76 16.58 11.21
C ALA A 29 49.40 16.68 12.71
N ASP A 30 48.12 16.93 13.01
CA ASP A 30 47.62 17.01 14.40
C ASP A 30 47.71 15.66 15.13
N LEU A 31 47.51 14.55 14.42
CA LEU A 31 47.51 13.19 14.96
C LEU A 31 48.95 12.72 15.20
N LEU A 32 49.87 13.10 14.30
CA LEU A 32 51.32 12.99 14.50
C LEU A 32 51.78 13.76 15.75
N GLY A 33 51.33 15.01 15.90
CA GLY A 33 51.65 15.84 17.06
C GLY A 33 51.10 15.29 18.38
N LEU A 34 49.95 14.60 18.34
CA LEU A 34 49.35 13.97 19.53
C LEU A 34 50.10 12.69 19.93
N ILE A 35 50.47 11.86 18.95
CA ILE A 35 51.26 10.63 19.18
C ILE A 35 52.63 10.97 19.78
N GLN A 36 53.31 11.99 19.25
CA GLN A 36 54.59 12.45 19.77
C GLN A 36 54.48 13.00 21.20
N LYS A 37 53.43 13.78 21.49
CA LYS A 37 53.18 14.32 22.84
C LYS A 37 52.87 13.25 23.89
N CYS A 38 52.19 12.17 23.50
CA CYS A 38 51.93 11.04 24.40
C CYS A 38 53.20 10.26 24.74
N TRP A 39 54.21 10.31 23.87
CA TRP A 39 55.45 9.58 24.06
C TRP A 39 56.44 10.25 25.00
N ASP A 40 56.53 11.56 24.92
CA ASP A 40 57.48 12.34 25.71
C ASP A 40 57.08 12.46 27.19
N ASN A 41 56.06 11.70 27.64
CA ASN A 41 55.48 11.75 28.99
C ASN A 41 55.21 13.20 29.46
N ALA A 42 54.94 14.10 28.50
CA ALA A 42 54.80 15.53 28.71
C ALA A 42 53.33 15.96 28.80
N ILE A 43 52.41 15.04 29.12
CA ILE A 43 51.05 15.42 29.52
C ILE A 43 51.11 15.93 30.97
N LYS A 44 51.74 17.09 31.16
CA LYS A 44 51.33 17.98 32.24
C LYS A 44 49.94 18.46 31.84
N GLY A 45 48.95 18.19 32.68
CA GLY A 45 47.56 18.57 32.46
C GLY A 45 47.42 20.09 32.35
N ASP A 46 47.69 20.61 31.17
CA ASP A 46 47.34 21.96 30.77
C ASP A 46 46.21 21.81 29.75
N GLY A 47 45.00 22.14 30.20
CA GLY A 47 43.73 21.96 29.50
C GLY A 47 43.55 22.92 28.32
N GLN A 48 44.52 22.99 27.43
CA GLN A 48 44.42 23.66 26.14
C GLN A 48 44.61 22.66 25.00
N ILE A 49 43.78 21.62 24.98
CA ILE A 49 43.33 21.08 23.69
C ILE A 49 42.42 22.17 23.13
N ARG A 50 42.87 22.81 22.04
CA ARG A 50 42.05 23.77 21.30
C ARG A 50 40.75 23.07 20.91
N SER A 51 39.67 23.47 21.58
CA SER A 51 38.28 23.29 21.17
C SER A 51 38.18 23.59 19.67
N GLY A 52 38.10 22.56 18.82
CA GLY A 52 37.92 22.71 17.37
C GLY A 52 38.75 21.85 16.39
N SER A 53 39.77 21.08 16.78
CA SER A 53 40.80 20.67 15.78
C SER A 53 40.52 19.42 14.92
N LEU A 54 39.73 18.43 15.36
CA LEU A 54 39.45 17.25 14.51
C LEU A 54 38.24 16.45 14.99
N VAL A 55 38.16 16.25 16.31
CA VAL A 55 37.05 15.52 16.94
C VAL A 55 35.75 16.30 16.78
N ASP A 56 35.76 17.62 16.98
CA ASP A 56 34.59 18.48 16.76
C ASP A 56 34.15 18.50 15.28
N GLN A 57 35.11 18.45 14.34
CA GLN A 57 34.82 18.35 12.91
C GLN A 57 34.19 16.99 12.57
N MET A 58 34.70 15.90 13.14
CA MET A 58 34.10 14.57 13.00
C MET A 58 32.71 14.49 13.62
N ILE A 59 32.50 15.08 14.80
CA ILE A 59 31.19 15.15 15.46
C ILE A 59 30.20 15.90 14.58
N LYS A 60 30.58 17.08 14.07
CA LYS A 60 29.74 17.88 13.17
C LYS A 60 29.41 17.14 11.87
N ASN A 61 30.40 16.53 11.23
CA ASN A 61 30.16 15.75 10.02
C ASN A 61 29.23 14.58 10.32
N MET A 62 29.44 13.87 11.44
CA MET A 62 28.61 12.75 11.87
C MET A 62 27.17 13.18 12.15
N GLU A 63 26.96 14.35 12.78
CA GLU A 63 25.65 14.96 12.98
C GLU A 63 24.96 15.29 11.65
N GLU A 64 25.68 15.85 10.67
CA GLU A 64 25.15 16.12 9.33
C GLU A 64 24.74 14.83 8.61
N TYR A 65 25.56 13.76 8.70
CA TYR A 65 25.22 12.45 8.16
C TYR A 65 24.01 11.81 8.85
N THR A 66 23.91 11.88 10.18
CA THR A 66 22.77 11.32 10.93
C THR A 66 21.48 12.06 10.59
N ASN A 67 21.51 13.39 10.52
CA ASN A 67 20.34 14.21 10.15
C ASN A 67 19.88 13.91 8.73
N GLY A 68 20.82 13.81 7.77
CA GLY A 68 20.51 13.44 6.39
C GLY A 68 19.94 12.03 6.26
N LEU A 69 20.43 11.08 7.07
CA LEU A 69 19.89 9.72 7.12
C LEU A 69 18.48 9.70 7.73
N GLU A 70 18.25 10.44 8.82
CA GLU A 70 16.93 10.57 9.44
C GLU A 70 15.92 11.17 8.47
N GLU A 71 16.30 12.23 7.75
CA GLU A 71 15.45 12.83 6.72
C GLU A 71 15.17 11.86 5.57
N LEU A 72 16.19 11.13 5.12
CA LEU A 72 16.04 10.11 4.08
C LEU A 72 15.13 8.96 4.52
N VAL A 73 15.29 8.47 5.75
CA VAL A 73 14.45 7.42 6.35
C VAL A 73 13.02 7.94 6.45
N LYS A 74 12.81 9.13 7.03
CA LYS A 74 11.48 9.74 7.15
C LYS A 74 10.79 9.88 5.80
N ARG A 75 11.50 10.34 4.78
CA ARG A 75 10.98 10.47 3.41
C ARG A 75 10.62 9.11 2.82
N ARG A 76 11.48 8.09 2.96
CA ARG A 76 11.21 6.75 2.43
C ARG A 76 10.06 6.07 3.17
N THR A 77 9.98 6.20 4.49
CA THR A 77 8.88 5.68 5.29
C THR A 77 7.57 6.33 4.88
N GLY A 78 7.53 7.66 4.68
CA GLY A 78 6.33 8.34 4.19
C GLY A 78 5.87 7.85 2.81
N LEU A 79 6.79 7.66 1.85
CA LEU A 79 6.44 7.10 0.54
C LEU A 79 5.94 5.65 0.63
N LEU A 80 6.49 4.85 1.55
CA LEU A 80 6.03 3.49 1.80
C LEU A 80 4.62 3.49 2.40
N GLU A 81 4.34 4.37 3.36
CA GLU A 81 3.01 4.54 3.96
C GLU A 81 1.97 4.94 2.91
N GLU A 82 2.28 5.91 2.05
CA GLU A 82 1.38 6.32 0.96
C GLU A 82 1.13 5.19 -0.05
N ALA A 83 2.18 4.46 -0.44
CA ALA A 83 2.06 3.33 -1.36
C ALA A 83 1.24 2.19 -0.72
N GLN A 84 1.45 1.93 0.57
CA GLN A 84 0.72 0.92 1.32
C GLN A 84 -0.76 1.29 1.46
N GLN A 85 -1.07 2.56 1.74
CA GLN A 85 -2.45 3.03 1.78
C GLN A 85 -3.16 2.84 0.44
N LYS A 86 -2.53 3.22 -0.67
CA LYS A 86 -3.11 3.03 -2.02
C LYS A 86 -3.32 1.56 -2.36
N ALA A 87 -2.39 0.70 -1.98
CA ALA A 87 -2.52 -0.74 -2.18
C ALA A 87 -3.70 -1.31 -1.37
N ASP A 88 -3.88 -0.85 -0.13
CA ASP A 88 -4.96 -1.27 0.75
C ASP A 88 -6.34 -0.82 0.26
N GLU A 89 -6.44 0.41 -0.25
CA GLU A 89 -7.65 0.96 -0.87
C GLU A 89 -8.06 0.12 -2.07
N LEU A 90 -7.14 -0.09 -3.02
CA LEU A 90 -7.40 -0.90 -4.21
C LEU A 90 -7.80 -2.34 -3.86
N LEU A 91 -7.13 -2.96 -2.89
CA LEU A 91 -7.46 -4.32 -2.46
C LEU A 91 -8.89 -4.40 -1.91
N SER A 92 -9.34 -3.36 -1.22
CA SER A 92 -10.69 -3.28 -0.64
C SER A 92 -11.79 -3.02 -1.67
N GLU A 93 -11.45 -2.44 -2.82
CA GLU A 93 -12.35 -2.26 -3.97
C GLU A 93 -12.52 -3.55 -4.77
N LEU A 94 -11.45 -4.33 -4.93
CA LEU A 94 -11.44 -5.56 -5.72
C LEU A 94 -12.02 -6.76 -4.96
N LEU A 95 -11.75 -6.84 -3.66
CA LEU A 95 -12.06 -8.01 -2.85
C LEU A 95 -12.91 -7.64 -1.63
N PRO A 96 -13.77 -8.57 -1.18
CA PRO A 96 -14.47 -8.35 0.06
C PRO A 96 -13.49 -8.23 1.24
N LYS A 97 -13.81 -7.34 2.19
CA LYS A 97 -12.94 -7.01 3.34
C LYS A 97 -12.37 -8.22 4.07
N SER A 98 -13.18 -9.25 4.30
CA SER A 98 -12.73 -10.47 4.99
C SER A 98 -11.64 -11.22 4.22
N VAL A 99 -11.71 -11.23 2.89
CA VAL A 99 -10.72 -11.84 2.00
C VAL A 99 -9.47 -10.95 1.91
N ALA A 100 -9.66 -9.64 1.75
CA ALA A 100 -8.57 -8.67 1.70
C ALA A 100 -7.68 -8.74 2.96
N GLU A 101 -8.27 -8.78 4.16
CA GLU A 101 -7.53 -8.85 5.42
C GLU A 101 -6.78 -10.18 5.61
N GLU A 102 -7.35 -11.30 5.13
CA GLU A 102 -6.62 -12.58 5.13
C GLU A 102 -5.38 -12.52 4.22
N LEU A 103 -5.50 -11.91 3.04
CA LEU A 103 -4.40 -11.74 2.09
C LEU A 103 -3.32 -10.77 2.60
N LYS A 104 -3.70 -9.67 3.26
CA LYS A 104 -2.75 -8.71 3.86
C LYS A 104 -1.83 -9.37 4.89
N VAL A 105 -2.34 -10.34 5.64
CA VAL A 105 -1.55 -11.08 6.65
C VAL A 105 -0.75 -12.23 6.01
N GLY A 106 -0.78 -12.37 4.68
CA GLY A 106 -0.08 -13.45 3.95
C GLY A 106 -0.72 -14.82 4.15
N ARG A 107 -1.96 -14.89 4.64
CA ARG A 107 -2.69 -16.15 4.80
C ARG A 107 -3.31 -16.56 3.47
N ARG A 108 -3.35 -17.88 3.24
CA ARG A 108 -4.09 -18.44 2.10
C ARG A 108 -5.59 -18.36 2.40
N VAL A 109 -6.35 -17.90 1.42
CA VAL A 109 -7.82 -17.87 1.48
C VAL A 109 -8.31 -19.25 1.03
N GLU A 110 -8.87 -20.03 1.94
CA GLU A 110 -9.44 -21.34 1.63
C GLU A 110 -10.86 -21.20 1.05
N ALA A 111 -11.27 -22.21 0.29
CA ALA A 111 -12.63 -22.27 -0.24
C ALA A 111 -13.65 -22.36 0.91
N LYS A 112 -14.60 -21.40 0.94
CA LYS A 112 -15.65 -21.32 1.97
C LYS A 112 -16.96 -21.90 1.44
N ASN A 113 -17.63 -22.69 2.28
CA ASN A 113 -18.98 -23.19 2.02
C ASN A 113 -20.01 -22.29 2.72
N TYR A 114 -20.95 -21.75 1.95
CA TYR A 114 -22.05 -20.93 2.45
C TYR A 114 -23.35 -21.73 2.41
N LYS A 115 -23.94 -22.02 3.57
CA LYS A 115 -25.20 -22.79 3.68
C LYS A 115 -26.43 -22.04 3.17
N SER A 116 -26.37 -20.72 3.19
CA SER A 116 -27.49 -19.83 2.89
C SER A 116 -26.97 -18.68 2.05
N ALA A 117 -27.28 -18.70 0.76
CA ALA A 117 -26.94 -17.66 -0.20
C ALA A 117 -28.05 -17.57 -1.26
N SER A 118 -28.25 -16.37 -1.79
CA SER A 118 -29.14 -16.13 -2.92
C SER A 118 -28.36 -15.39 -4.00
N ILE A 119 -28.57 -15.79 -5.25
CA ILE A 119 -27.87 -15.21 -6.41
C ILE A 119 -28.93 -14.67 -7.37
N LEU A 120 -28.72 -13.44 -7.83
CA LEU A 120 -29.47 -12.80 -8.90
C LEU A 120 -28.61 -12.77 -10.15
N TYR A 121 -29.15 -13.30 -11.24
CA TYR A 121 -28.61 -13.14 -12.58
C TYR A 121 -29.56 -12.25 -13.39
N SER A 122 -28.99 -11.23 -14.02
CA SER A 122 -29.66 -10.34 -14.96
C SER A 122 -28.89 -10.35 -16.27
N ASP A 123 -29.58 -10.28 -17.40
CA ASP A 123 -28.98 -10.34 -18.73
C ASP A 123 -29.76 -9.44 -19.69
N ILE A 124 -29.11 -8.97 -20.75
CA ILE A 124 -29.68 -8.00 -21.68
C ILE A 124 -30.13 -8.73 -22.95
N VAL A 125 -31.44 -8.91 -23.13
CA VAL A 125 -31.98 -9.66 -24.28
C VAL A 125 -31.62 -8.97 -25.60
N GLY A 126 -30.89 -9.67 -26.45
CA GLY A 126 -30.51 -9.13 -27.76
C GLY A 126 -29.34 -8.15 -27.72
N PHE A 127 -28.54 -8.15 -26.64
CA PHE A 127 -27.30 -7.38 -26.55
C PHE A 127 -26.35 -7.62 -27.72
N THR A 128 -26.21 -8.87 -28.19
CA THR A 128 -25.37 -9.17 -29.36
C THR A 128 -25.80 -8.38 -30.59
N SER A 129 -27.10 -8.28 -30.85
CA SER A 129 -27.65 -7.49 -31.95
C SER A 129 -27.44 -6.00 -31.71
N LEU A 130 -27.65 -5.52 -30.48
CA LEU A 130 -27.39 -4.14 -30.08
C LEU A 130 -25.95 -3.74 -30.37
N CYS A 131 -24.98 -4.57 -29.97
CA CYS A 131 -23.56 -4.33 -30.22
C CYS A 131 -23.20 -4.36 -31.71
N SER A 132 -23.90 -5.16 -32.51
CA SER A 132 -23.64 -5.24 -33.96
C SER A 132 -24.11 -4.00 -34.72
N GLU A 133 -25.07 -3.25 -34.17
CA GLU A 133 -25.72 -2.11 -34.82
C GLU A 133 -25.29 -0.75 -34.25
N SER A 134 -24.37 -0.72 -33.29
CA SER A 134 -24.03 0.50 -32.52
C SER A 134 -22.53 0.70 -32.41
N GLU A 135 -22.10 1.95 -32.17
CA GLU A 135 -20.68 2.23 -32.01
C GLU A 135 -20.19 1.63 -30.67
N PRO A 136 -18.99 1.03 -30.62
CA PRO A 136 -18.46 0.45 -29.38
C PRO A 136 -18.47 1.43 -28.19
N MET A 137 -18.21 2.71 -28.44
CA MET A 137 -18.21 3.74 -27.40
C MET A 137 -19.61 3.96 -26.81
N GLU A 138 -20.66 3.89 -27.63
CA GLU A 138 -22.05 4.03 -27.19
C GLU A 138 -22.48 2.84 -26.33
N VAL A 139 -22.09 1.62 -26.73
CA VAL A 139 -22.35 0.39 -25.96
C VAL A 139 -21.69 0.44 -24.59
N VAL A 140 -20.43 0.89 -24.53
CA VAL A 140 -19.69 1.02 -23.26
C VAL A 140 -20.33 2.08 -22.37
N ALA A 141 -20.72 3.23 -22.93
CA ALA A 141 -21.39 4.29 -22.17
C ALA A 141 -22.72 3.81 -21.58
N LEU A 142 -23.50 3.06 -22.36
CA LEU A 142 -24.78 2.48 -21.95
C LEU A 142 -24.61 1.47 -20.81
N LEU A 143 -23.73 0.48 -20.98
CA LEU A 143 -23.43 -0.51 -19.94
C LEU A 143 -22.91 0.15 -18.66
N SER A 144 -22.00 1.11 -18.80
CA SER A 144 -21.45 1.84 -17.66
C SER A 144 -22.55 2.57 -16.89
N GLY A 145 -23.48 3.23 -17.59
CA GLY A 145 -24.60 3.92 -16.94
C GLY A 145 -25.53 2.98 -16.17
N VAL A 146 -25.89 1.83 -16.76
CA VAL A 146 -26.75 0.82 -16.12
C VAL A 146 -26.05 0.18 -14.92
N PHE A 147 -24.80 -0.26 -15.10
CA PHE A 147 -24.06 -0.94 -14.05
C PHE A 147 -23.69 -0.01 -12.90
N GLN A 148 -23.42 1.28 -13.14
CA GLN A 148 -23.23 2.25 -12.05
C GLN A 148 -24.47 2.37 -11.16
N LYS A 149 -25.67 2.39 -11.76
CA LYS A 149 -26.92 2.41 -10.99
C LYS A 149 -27.14 1.11 -10.23
N PHE A 150 -26.85 -0.04 -10.85
CA PHE A 150 -26.96 -1.33 -10.17
C PHE A 150 -25.97 -1.45 -9.01
N ASP A 151 -24.73 -1.02 -9.22
CA ASP A 151 -23.66 -0.98 -8.21
C ASP A 151 -24.10 -0.11 -7.02
N TYR A 152 -24.78 1.02 -7.28
CA TYR A 152 -25.39 1.82 -6.22
C TYR A 152 -26.47 1.06 -5.44
N ILE A 153 -27.42 0.41 -6.12
CA ILE A 153 -28.49 -0.37 -5.47
C ILE A 153 -27.90 -1.45 -4.56
N ILE A 154 -26.93 -2.25 -5.04
CA ILE A 154 -26.37 -3.34 -4.25
C ILE A 154 -25.57 -2.86 -3.05
N SER A 155 -24.96 -1.67 -3.13
CA SER A 155 -24.19 -1.07 -2.03
C SER A 155 -25.07 -0.76 -0.81
N VAL A 156 -26.35 -0.45 -1.04
CA VAL A 156 -27.32 -0.13 0.02
C VAL A 156 -27.99 -1.40 0.58
N HIS A 157 -28.10 -2.46 -0.21
CA HIS A 157 -28.86 -3.66 0.12
C HIS A 157 -28.01 -4.90 0.42
N ASN A 158 -26.75 -4.71 0.83
CA ASN A 158 -25.83 -5.79 1.24
C ASN A 158 -25.73 -6.91 0.17
N GLY A 159 -25.61 -6.48 -1.10
CA GLY A 159 -25.33 -7.33 -2.24
C GLY A 159 -23.84 -7.32 -2.57
N TYR A 160 -23.30 -8.47 -2.93
CA TYR A 160 -21.94 -8.65 -3.40
C TYR A 160 -21.95 -8.87 -4.91
N LYS A 161 -21.30 -7.97 -5.65
CA LYS A 161 -21.11 -8.10 -7.09
C LYS A 161 -20.14 -9.24 -7.37
N MET A 162 -20.55 -10.19 -8.20
CA MET A 162 -19.68 -11.24 -8.71
C MET A 162 -19.02 -10.75 -10.00
N GLU A 163 -17.89 -11.36 -10.37
CA GLU A 163 -17.30 -11.12 -11.69
C GLU A 163 -18.29 -11.54 -12.79
N THR A 164 -18.52 -10.64 -13.75
CA THR A 164 -19.44 -10.84 -14.86
C THR A 164 -18.69 -10.95 -16.18
N ILE A 165 -19.31 -11.62 -17.15
CA ILE A 165 -18.78 -11.74 -18.51
C ILE A 165 -19.82 -11.13 -19.46
N GLY A 166 -19.40 -10.09 -20.19
CA GLY A 166 -20.27 -9.40 -21.14
C GLY A 166 -21.31 -8.51 -20.45
N ASP A 167 -22.55 -8.68 -20.86
CA ASP A 167 -23.73 -7.92 -20.48
C ASP A 167 -24.52 -8.51 -19.30
N ALA A 168 -24.19 -9.74 -18.92
CA ALA A 168 -24.74 -10.35 -17.72
C ALA A 168 -24.30 -9.59 -16.46
N TYR A 169 -25.22 -9.38 -15.53
CA TYR A 169 -24.96 -8.81 -14.21
C TYR A 169 -25.31 -9.81 -13.11
N CYS A 170 -24.34 -10.15 -12.26
CA CYS A 170 -24.48 -11.18 -11.23
C CYS A 170 -24.23 -10.61 -9.83
N VAL A 171 -25.18 -10.82 -8.92
CA VAL A 171 -25.12 -10.36 -7.54
C VAL A 171 -25.45 -11.51 -6.60
N ALA A 172 -24.68 -11.68 -5.54
CA ALA A 172 -24.96 -12.61 -4.47
C ALA A 172 -25.31 -11.86 -3.18
N SER A 173 -26.17 -12.45 -2.35
CA SER A 173 -26.34 -12.04 -0.94
C SER A 173 -26.22 -13.27 -0.04
N GLY A 174 -25.77 -13.05 1.20
CA GLY A 174 -25.31 -14.12 2.09
C GLY A 174 -23.85 -14.56 1.86
N VAL A 175 -23.15 -13.88 0.94
CA VAL A 175 -21.73 -14.07 0.61
C VAL A 175 -21.11 -12.67 0.41
N PRO A 176 -19.88 -12.39 0.87
CA PRO A 176 -19.02 -13.24 1.71
C PRO A 176 -19.50 -13.31 3.18
N ASN A 177 -20.47 -12.48 3.55
CA ASN A 177 -20.98 -12.35 4.91
C ASN A 177 -22.24 -13.22 5.05
N PRO A 178 -22.18 -14.32 5.81
CA PRO A 178 -23.33 -15.22 5.94
C PRO A 178 -24.51 -14.51 6.60
N SER A 179 -25.68 -14.55 5.95
CA SER A 179 -26.96 -14.20 6.57
C SER A 179 -27.86 -15.43 6.53
N LYS A 180 -28.65 -15.65 7.59
CA LYS A 180 -29.52 -16.83 7.71
C LYS A 180 -30.84 -16.67 6.97
N THR A 181 -31.35 -15.45 6.88
CA THR A 181 -32.72 -15.18 6.39
C THR A 181 -32.81 -13.95 5.51
N GLU A 182 -31.88 -12.99 5.65
CA GLU A 182 -31.98 -11.71 4.94
C GLU A 182 -31.50 -11.81 3.49
N HIS A 183 -30.69 -12.82 3.16
CA HIS A 183 -30.15 -12.99 1.80
C HIS A 183 -31.24 -13.05 0.72
N VAL A 184 -32.38 -13.69 1.01
CA VAL A 184 -33.53 -13.73 0.10
C VAL A 184 -34.19 -12.36 -0.02
N SER A 185 -34.41 -11.69 1.11
CA SER A 185 -35.04 -10.37 1.14
C SER A 185 -34.18 -9.34 0.40
N ASN A 186 -32.87 -9.35 0.63
CA ASN A 186 -31.92 -8.45 0.00
C ASN A 186 -31.95 -8.61 -1.53
N ILE A 187 -31.84 -9.85 -2.03
CA ILE A 187 -31.91 -10.13 -3.47
C ILE A 187 -33.28 -9.75 -4.05
N ALA A 188 -34.38 -10.04 -3.37
CA ALA A 188 -35.71 -9.67 -3.84
C ALA A 188 -35.86 -8.14 -3.94
N THR A 189 -35.39 -7.39 -2.94
CA THR A 189 -35.39 -5.93 -2.97
C THR A 189 -34.49 -5.39 -4.07
N ILE A 190 -33.28 -5.92 -4.23
CA ILE A 190 -32.35 -5.54 -5.31
C ILE A 190 -33.02 -5.74 -6.67
N ALA A 191 -33.62 -6.90 -6.91
CA ALA A 191 -34.29 -7.21 -8.18
C ALA A 191 -35.45 -6.25 -8.47
N LEU A 192 -36.25 -5.92 -7.46
CA LEU A 192 -37.34 -4.94 -7.60
C LEU A 192 -36.83 -3.54 -7.94
N LEU A 193 -35.76 -3.08 -7.27
CA LEU A 193 -35.17 -1.76 -7.52
C LEU A 193 -34.47 -1.67 -8.88
N GLN A 194 -33.75 -2.73 -9.28
CA GLN A 194 -33.15 -2.82 -10.61
C GLN A 194 -34.24 -2.71 -11.68
N ARG A 195 -35.33 -3.47 -11.53
CA ARG A 195 -36.48 -3.38 -12.44
C ARG A 195 -37.12 -1.99 -12.45
N GLU A 196 -37.34 -1.38 -11.29
CA GLU A 196 -37.95 -0.06 -11.18
C GLU A 196 -37.09 1.01 -11.88
N HIS A 197 -35.77 0.98 -11.70
CA HIS A 197 -34.86 1.89 -12.38
C HIS A 197 -34.87 1.73 -13.91
N LEU A 198 -34.90 0.50 -14.41
CA LEU A 198 -35.02 0.25 -15.85
C LEU A 198 -36.34 0.78 -16.43
N ILE A 199 -37.45 0.69 -15.68
CA ILE A 199 -38.77 1.20 -16.09
C ILE A 199 -38.84 2.74 -16.04
N ILE A 200 -38.25 3.38 -15.02
CA ILE A 200 -38.26 4.85 -14.90
C ILE A 200 -37.44 5.50 -16.03
N ASP A 201 -36.35 4.87 -16.44
CA ASP A 201 -35.60 5.31 -17.61
C ASP A 201 -36.47 5.21 -18.88
N GLU A 202 -37.32 4.19 -19.03
CA GLU A 202 -38.29 4.12 -20.15
C GLU A 202 -39.25 5.32 -20.20
N ALA A 203 -39.81 5.71 -19.05
CA ALA A 203 -40.75 6.82 -18.95
C ALA A 203 -40.09 8.18 -19.22
N SER A 204 -38.83 8.33 -18.81
CA SER A 204 -38.00 9.50 -19.09
C SER A 204 -37.59 9.56 -20.56
N VAL A 205 -37.28 8.41 -21.16
CA VAL A 205 -36.87 8.27 -22.57
C VAL A 205 -38.04 8.49 -23.54
N LYS A 206 -39.28 8.18 -23.16
CA LYS A 206 -40.48 8.55 -23.96
C LYS A 206 -40.69 10.06 -24.10
N LYS A 207 -40.06 10.89 -23.25
CA LYS A 207 -40.09 12.36 -23.37
C LYS A 207 -38.95 12.93 -24.21
N ILE A 208 -37.90 12.14 -24.47
CA ILE A 208 -36.77 12.54 -25.32
C ILE A 208 -37.15 12.16 -26.76
N SER A 209 -37.45 13.17 -27.57
CA SER A 209 -37.75 13.00 -29.00
C SER A 209 -36.63 12.29 -29.74
N ASP A 210 -37.00 11.28 -30.56
CA ASP A 210 -36.35 10.68 -31.74
C ASP A 210 -34.83 10.42 -31.82
N GLY A 211 -34.01 10.73 -30.82
CA GLY A 211 -32.54 10.62 -30.91
C GLY A 211 -31.93 9.30 -30.41
N ASP A 212 -32.35 8.78 -29.26
CA ASP A 212 -31.65 7.65 -28.62
C ASP A 212 -32.36 6.31 -28.87
N SER A 213 -32.08 5.73 -30.05
CA SER A 213 -32.52 4.39 -30.46
C SER A 213 -32.01 3.29 -29.51
N LEU A 214 -30.81 3.48 -28.94
CA LEU A 214 -30.12 2.52 -28.08
C LEU A 214 -30.80 2.31 -26.72
N VAL A 215 -31.21 3.40 -26.06
CA VAL A 215 -31.86 3.30 -24.74
C VAL A 215 -33.25 2.65 -24.86
N LYS A 216 -33.98 2.93 -25.95
CA LYS A 216 -35.25 2.25 -26.26
C LYS A 216 -35.05 0.75 -26.50
N LYS A 217 -34.00 0.35 -27.23
CA LYS A 217 -33.65 -1.06 -27.45
C LYS A 217 -33.21 -1.76 -26.17
N LEU A 218 -32.47 -1.07 -25.28
CA LEU A 218 -32.05 -1.61 -23.99
C LEU A 218 -33.25 -1.91 -23.07
N VAL A 219 -34.24 -1.01 -22.99
CA VAL A 219 -35.42 -1.27 -22.15
C VAL A 219 -36.22 -2.46 -22.69
N ALA A 220 -36.38 -2.56 -24.01
CA ALA A 220 -37.03 -3.71 -24.64
C ALA A 220 -36.25 -5.02 -24.47
N ALA A 221 -34.94 -4.93 -24.24
CA ALA A 221 -34.06 -6.06 -23.98
C ALA A 221 -34.14 -6.59 -22.54
N PHE A 222 -34.64 -5.83 -21.57
CA PHE A 222 -34.71 -6.32 -20.18
C PHE A 222 -36.12 -6.79 -19.75
N LEU A 223 -37.13 -6.67 -20.63
CA LEU A 223 -38.53 -7.09 -20.42
C LEU A 223 -38.83 -8.39 -21.19
#